data_AF-A0A432SWA3-F1
#
_entry.id   AF-A0A432SWA3-F1
#
_cell.length_a   1.000
_cell.length_b   1.000
_cell.length_c   1.000
_cell.angle_alpha   90.00
_cell.angle_beta   90.00
_cell.angle_gamma   90.00
#
_symmetry.space_group_name_H-M   'P 1'
#
loop_
_entity.id
_entity.type
_entity.pdbx_description
1 polymer ?
#
loop_
_entity_poly.entity_id
_entity_poly.type
_entity_poly.pdbx_seq_one_letter_code
_entity_poly.pdbx_strand_id
1 'polypeptide(L)'
;MKHFINKILYTFSLYLPIILLATTTPEEISQTTGNSHIKNLAIFYTIQGKIEDKYNIFVEKKLKSIGFNLTDPHKRVNDQYKTKWGSSVLDVLSFMPVVNDSVVLPLLNIDPRIAGFSPFNMLIYKKLDENMTHVGHLLPQTMLNILEIHNEEVRKKFSAPFQKLDETISKNLGGKVSYMPYTKLPKQTMIHFEYTFDTPDNMEDFIDEFQNKFELAFINKGYLIAGYHNFMEATDDAEEILADYDAFWTYSLCHLEFSYNMFDTMKARPEAGLFAPCTMYMYIKKGSNKVVVGMFRLHNWSDALNITNPEQLKLVEKLDREIPEILTHFGMKAGKNINPLTMPQNKITTEKVTQNEVPKITSTTNHTTAIETNTSEEENVLEIILPTVPTPPKVIKVIGGSTNT
;
A
#
# COMPACT_ATOMS: atom_id res chain seq x y z
N MET A 1 40.49 -3.81 84.01
CA MET A 1 39.73 -3.65 85.27
C MET A 1 38.30 -4.08 84.98
N LYS A 2 37.90 -5.25 85.54
CA LYS A 2 36.54 -5.77 85.85
C LYS A 2 35.35 -5.26 84.99
N HIS A 3 34.81 -6.11 84.11
CA HIS A 3 33.60 -6.94 84.31
C HIS A 3 32.26 -6.19 84.21
N PHE A 4 31.40 -6.64 83.30
CA PHE A 4 29.94 -6.96 83.44
C PHE A 4 29.35 -7.01 82.02
N ILE A 5 29.17 -8.16 81.36
CA ILE A 5 28.20 -9.25 81.55
C ILE A 5 26.73 -8.80 81.47
N ASN A 6 26.00 -9.51 80.59
CA ASN A 6 24.55 -9.61 80.35
C ASN A 6 23.99 -8.72 79.20
N LYS A 7 23.26 -9.24 78.20
CA LYS A 7 22.47 -10.47 78.15
C LYS A 7 21.99 -10.71 76.68
N ILE A 8 21.96 -11.99 76.25
CA ILE A 8 20.82 -12.64 75.53
C ILE A 8 20.58 -12.23 74.04
N LEU A 9 20.31 -13.07 73.02
CA LEU A 9 19.86 -14.46 72.86
C LEU A 9 20.26 -14.92 71.41
N TYR A 10 20.75 -16.15 71.29
CA TYR A 10 20.35 -17.20 70.32
C TYR A 10 20.88 -17.29 68.86
N THR A 11 21.42 -18.50 68.63
CA THR A 11 21.35 -19.39 67.45
C THR A 11 22.18 -19.08 66.22
N PHE A 12 23.38 -19.65 66.24
CA PHE A 12 24.06 -20.22 65.07
C PHE A 12 23.26 -21.42 64.54
N SER A 13 22.89 -21.39 63.27
CA SER A 13 22.80 -22.61 62.45
C SER A 13 23.34 -22.30 61.07
N LEU A 14 24.46 -22.92 60.75
CA LEU A 14 25.02 -23.07 59.39
C LEU A 14 23.91 -23.51 58.44
N TYR A 15 23.78 -22.84 57.28
CA TYR A 15 23.52 -23.53 56.01
C TYR A 15 24.14 -22.74 54.85
N LEU A 16 25.00 -23.46 54.12
CA LEU A 16 25.69 -23.12 52.89
C LEU A 16 24.68 -22.84 51.75
N PRO A 17 24.78 -21.76 50.96
CA PRO A 17 24.09 -21.71 49.68
C PRO A 17 25.01 -22.23 48.58
N ILE A 18 24.56 -23.33 47.97
CA ILE A 18 25.05 -23.90 46.73
C ILE A 18 24.96 -22.83 45.63
N ILE A 19 26.09 -22.57 44.97
CA ILE A 19 26.17 -21.77 43.74
C ILE A 19 25.52 -22.58 42.63
N LEU A 20 24.34 -22.17 42.18
CA LEU A 20 23.74 -22.63 40.93
C LEU A 20 23.93 -21.52 39.89
N LEU A 21 24.88 -21.71 38.96
CA LEU A 21 24.95 -20.92 37.74
C LEU A 21 23.75 -21.29 36.86
N ALA A 22 22.75 -20.42 36.80
CA ALA A 22 21.74 -20.45 35.75
C ALA A 22 22.17 -19.45 34.66
N THR A 23 22.61 -19.98 33.52
CA THR A 23 22.76 -19.23 32.28
C THR A 23 21.37 -18.82 31.79
N THR A 24 21.00 -17.55 31.95
CA THR A 24 19.75 -17.02 31.40
C THR A 24 19.92 -16.84 29.89
N THR A 25 19.35 -17.75 29.12
CA THR A 25 18.91 -17.48 27.75
C THR A 25 17.85 -16.36 27.78
N PRO A 26 17.80 -15.44 26.79
CA PRO A 26 16.78 -14.39 26.75
C PRO A 26 15.39 -15.03 26.62
N GLU A 27 14.55 -14.83 27.63
CA GLU A 27 13.13 -15.17 27.61
C GLU A 27 12.39 -14.38 26.53
N GLU A 28 11.58 -15.11 25.77
CA GLU A 28 10.52 -14.57 24.93
C GLU A 28 9.62 -13.63 25.75
N ILE A 29 9.52 -12.38 25.33
CA ILE A 29 8.52 -11.45 25.84
C ILE A 29 7.18 -11.88 25.25
N SER A 30 6.46 -12.73 25.98
CA SER A 30 5.07 -13.04 25.71
C SER A 30 4.21 -12.65 26.91
N GLN A 31 3.35 -11.66 26.65
CA GLN A 31 2.01 -11.48 27.22
C GLN A 31 1.90 -11.30 28.74
N THR A 32 1.92 -10.04 29.16
CA THR A 32 1.26 -9.63 30.40
C THR A 32 -0.26 -9.60 30.20
N THR A 33 -0.94 -10.21 31.16
CA THR A 33 -2.37 -10.40 31.28
C THR A 33 -3.16 -9.09 31.34
N GLY A 34 -4.10 -8.92 30.40
CA GLY A 34 -5.07 -7.81 30.39
C GLY A 34 -5.91 -7.80 29.11
N ASN A 35 -7.06 -8.49 29.13
CA ASN A 35 -8.08 -8.55 28.08
C ASN A 35 -7.63 -9.18 26.74
N SER A 36 -8.11 -10.40 26.47
CA SER A 36 -7.84 -11.26 25.30
C SER A 36 -8.20 -10.67 23.91
N HIS A 37 -8.57 -9.39 23.82
CA HIS A 37 -9.08 -8.76 22.60
C HIS A 37 -8.23 -7.60 22.07
N ILE A 38 -7.23 -7.11 22.81
CA ILE A 38 -6.42 -5.96 22.39
C ILE A 38 -5.22 -6.45 21.58
N LYS A 39 -5.18 -6.10 20.29
CA LYS A 39 -4.05 -6.38 19.39
C LYS A 39 -3.25 -5.08 19.17
N ASN A 40 -1.95 -5.19 18.90
CA ASN A 40 -1.15 -4.03 18.53
C ASN A 40 -1.29 -3.74 17.03
N LEU A 41 -1.63 -2.51 16.69
CA LEU A 41 -1.75 -1.97 15.33
C LEU A 41 -0.36 -1.68 14.76
N ALA A 42 0.41 -0.91 15.51
CA ALA A 42 1.66 -0.31 15.06
C ALA A 42 2.67 -0.19 16.20
N ILE A 43 3.93 -0.01 15.81
CA ILE A 43 5.03 0.37 16.69
C ILE A 43 5.42 1.82 16.40
N PHE A 44 5.67 2.60 17.45
CA PHE A 44 6.14 3.98 17.38
C PHE A 44 7.38 4.21 18.22
N TYR A 45 8.27 5.03 17.67
CA TYR A 45 9.47 5.58 18.28
C TYR A 45 9.26 7.08 18.46
N THR A 46 9.10 7.50 19.72
CA THR A 46 8.89 8.92 20.05
C THR A 46 10.21 9.54 20.48
N ILE A 47 10.71 10.49 19.71
CA ILE A 47 12.07 11.03 19.79
C ILE A 47 11.99 12.54 20.04
N GLN A 48 12.81 13.06 20.95
CA GLN A 48 12.81 14.48 21.27
C GLN A 48 13.42 15.32 20.13
N GLY A 49 12.81 16.47 19.85
CA GLY A 49 13.30 17.43 18.87
C GLY A 49 12.87 17.14 17.43
N LYS A 50 13.43 17.92 16.52
CA LYS A 50 13.29 17.75 15.07
C LYS A 50 14.41 16.84 14.56
N ILE A 51 14.04 15.62 14.15
CA ILE A 51 14.99 14.60 13.67
C ILE A 51 14.80 14.26 12.18
N GLU A 52 14.10 15.12 11.44
CA GLU A 52 13.74 14.90 10.02
C GLU A 52 14.95 14.53 9.14
N ASP A 53 16.05 15.29 9.20
CA ASP A 53 17.23 15.00 8.36
C ASP A 53 17.86 13.65 8.71
N LYS A 54 17.94 13.35 10.00
CA LYS A 54 18.45 12.07 10.51
C LYS A 54 17.55 10.91 10.06
N TYR A 55 16.23 11.11 10.08
CA TYR A 55 15.25 10.14 9.61
C TYR A 55 15.34 9.89 8.10
N ASN A 56 15.43 10.96 7.31
CA ASN A 56 15.56 10.87 5.85
C ASN A 56 16.81 10.06 5.48
N ILE A 57 17.96 10.38 6.08
CA ILE A 57 19.21 9.62 5.88
C ILE A 57 19.04 8.15 6.28
N PHE A 58 18.37 7.89 7.40
CA PHE A 58 18.11 6.54 7.89
C PHE A 58 17.29 5.72 6.88
N VAL A 59 16.16 6.24 6.41
CA VAL A 59 15.28 5.52 5.48
C VAL A 59 15.94 5.33 4.11
N GLU A 60 16.58 6.37 3.57
CA GLU A 60 17.17 6.33 2.22
C GLU A 60 18.41 5.44 2.11
N LYS A 61 19.22 5.41 3.17
CA LYS A 61 20.54 4.77 3.12
C LYS A 61 20.62 3.55 4.03
N LYS A 62 20.12 3.64 5.26
CA LYS A 62 20.38 2.61 6.26
C LYS A 62 19.49 1.39 6.08
N LEU A 63 18.22 1.59 5.68
CA LEU A 63 17.28 0.48 5.49
C LEU A 63 17.68 -0.46 4.35
N LYS A 64 18.32 0.05 3.28
CA LYS A 64 18.89 -0.77 2.21
C LYS A 64 19.87 -1.83 2.73
N SER A 65 20.64 -1.52 3.78
CA SER A 65 21.60 -2.48 4.37
C SER A 65 20.95 -3.69 5.06
N ILE A 66 19.63 -3.67 5.24
CA ILE A 66 18.84 -4.78 5.78
C ILE A 66 17.75 -5.24 4.78
N GLY A 67 17.90 -4.89 3.50
CA GLY A 67 17.04 -5.36 2.41
C GLY A 67 15.77 -4.56 2.17
N PHE A 68 15.54 -3.46 2.90
CA PHE A 68 14.38 -2.59 2.65
C PHE A 68 14.74 -1.45 1.70
N ASN A 69 14.09 -1.44 0.54
CA ASN A 69 14.21 -0.43 -0.50
C ASN A 69 13.12 0.64 -0.34
N LEU A 70 13.48 1.90 -0.54
CA LEU A 70 12.57 3.03 -0.59
C LEU A 70 12.04 3.16 -2.03
N THR A 71 10.73 3.23 -2.21
CA THR A 71 10.11 3.31 -3.54
C THR A 71 9.77 4.76 -3.92
N ASP A 72 8.71 5.33 -3.34
CA ASP A 72 8.15 6.64 -3.70
C ASP A 72 8.02 7.58 -2.50
N PRO A 73 9.14 8.15 -2.01
CA PRO A 73 9.11 9.00 -0.82
C PRO A 73 8.40 10.34 -1.06
N HIS A 74 7.44 10.64 -0.20
CA HIS A 74 6.72 11.92 -0.14
C HIS A 74 7.11 12.65 1.14
N LYS A 75 8.10 13.53 1.04
CA LYS A 75 8.60 14.30 2.18
C LYS A 75 7.79 15.59 2.38
N ARG A 76 7.60 15.97 3.64
CA ARG A 76 6.97 17.25 4.04
C ARG A 76 5.65 17.52 3.34
N VAL A 77 4.79 16.50 3.27
CA VAL A 77 3.46 16.57 2.63
C VAL A 77 2.60 17.67 3.27
N ASN A 78 2.81 17.93 4.57
CA ASN A 78 2.18 19.05 5.28
C ASN A 78 2.50 20.43 4.67
N ASP A 79 3.64 20.62 3.99
CA ASP A 79 3.94 21.89 3.32
C ASP A 79 3.05 22.10 2.07
N GLN A 80 2.74 21.02 1.34
CA GLN A 80 1.79 21.06 0.23
C GLN A 80 0.38 21.36 0.74
N TYR A 81 0.00 20.77 1.87
CA TYR A 81 -1.27 21.05 2.52
C TYR A 81 -1.38 22.51 2.95
N LYS A 82 -0.35 23.04 3.62
CA LYS A 82 -0.27 24.45 3.99
C LYS A 82 -0.37 25.36 2.79
N THR A 83 0.29 25.03 1.69
CA THR A 83 0.23 25.82 0.45
C THR A 83 -1.20 25.86 -0.12
N LYS A 84 -1.91 24.73 -0.09
CA LYS A 84 -3.26 24.61 -0.68
C LYS A 84 -4.38 25.15 0.22
N TRP A 85 -4.31 24.93 1.53
CA TRP A 85 -5.36 25.28 2.51
C TRP A 85 -4.99 26.40 3.47
N GLY A 86 -3.77 26.95 3.37
CA GLY A 86 -3.31 28.12 4.13
C GLY A 86 -2.79 27.82 5.54
N SER A 87 -2.94 26.59 6.05
CA SER A 87 -2.48 26.23 7.39
C SER A 87 -2.07 24.75 7.48
N SER A 88 -1.24 24.47 8.49
CA SER A 88 -0.83 23.12 8.89
C SER A 88 -0.66 23.14 10.40
N VAL A 89 -1.04 22.04 11.06
CA VAL A 89 -0.78 21.79 12.49
C VAL A 89 0.50 20.99 12.71
N LEU A 90 1.20 20.63 11.63
CA LEU A 90 2.40 19.79 11.63
C LEU A 90 3.64 20.59 11.22
N ASP A 91 4.76 20.33 11.91
CA ASP A 91 6.09 20.75 11.49
C ASP A 91 6.63 19.82 10.39
N VAL A 92 6.36 18.52 10.54
CA VAL A 92 6.78 17.47 9.62
C VAL A 92 5.65 16.46 9.45
N LEU A 93 5.40 16.07 8.21
CA LEU A 93 4.67 14.87 7.82
C LEU A 93 5.32 14.29 6.56
N SER A 94 5.85 13.08 6.63
CA SER A 94 6.35 12.40 5.43
C SER A 94 5.86 10.96 5.37
N PHE A 95 5.60 10.51 4.16
CA PHE A 95 5.35 9.12 3.83
C PHE A 95 6.58 8.59 3.11
N MET A 96 7.21 7.55 3.65
CA MET A 96 8.39 6.92 3.10
C MET A 96 8.11 5.43 2.89
N PRO A 97 7.42 5.05 1.79
CA PRO A 97 7.07 3.67 1.51
C PRO A 97 8.33 2.82 1.30
N VAL A 98 8.39 1.67 1.97
CA VAL A 98 9.50 0.72 1.84
C VAL A 98 8.99 -0.69 1.58
N VAL A 99 9.81 -1.49 0.89
CA VAL A 99 9.54 -2.88 0.56
C VAL A 99 10.82 -3.70 0.66
N ASN A 100 10.71 -4.98 1.02
CA ASN A 100 11.82 -5.92 0.97
C ASN A 100 11.57 -6.90 -0.17
N ASP A 101 11.98 -6.52 -1.38
CA ASP A 101 11.63 -7.23 -2.62
C ASP A 101 12.08 -8.69 -2.60
N SER A 102 13.31 -8.97 -2.14
CA SER A 102 13.83 -10.34 -2.04
C SER A 102 12.99 -11.24 -1.13
N VAL A 103 12.28 -10.68 -0.15
CA VAL A 103 11.34 -11.42 0.70
C VAL A 103 9.96 -11.49 0.07
N VAL A 104 9.49 -10.40 -0.54
CA VAL A 104 8.12 -10.28 -1.06
C VAL A 104 7.93 -11.08 -2.35
N LEU A 105 8.84 -10.97 -3.33
CA LEU A 105 8.73 -11.62 -4.64
C LEU A 105 8.35 -13.11 -4.57
N PRO A 106 9.07 -13.99 -3.85
CA PRO A 106 8.70 -15.40 -3.78
C PRO A 106 7.36 -15.64 -3.07
N LEU A 107 6.93 -14.73 -2.19
CA LEU A 107 5.66 -14.84 -1.49
C LEU A 107 4.46 -14.46 -2.36
N LEU A 108 4.67 -13.66 -3.43
CA LEU A 108 3.62 -13.35 -4.42
C LEU A 108 3.14 -14.60 -5.16
N ASN A 109 3.99 -15.63 -5.29
CA ASN A 109 3.61 -16.94 -5.83
C ASN A 109 2.78 -17.80 -4.86
N ILE A 110 2.70 -17.40 -3.58
CA ILE A 110 1.91 -18.11 -2.57
C ILE A 110 0.61 -17.37 -2.31
N ASP A 111 0.69 -16.06 -2.05
CA ASP A 111 -0.48 -15.20 -1.84
C ASP A 111 -0.19 -13.77 -2.34
N PRO A 112 -0.66 -13.39 -3.55
CA PRO A 112 -0.36 -12.10 -4.16
C PRO A 112 -0.94 -10.92 -3.36
N ARG A 113 -1.87 -11.17 -2.44
CA ARG A 113 -2.51 -10.13 -1.62
C ARG A 113 -1.51 -9.40 -0.71
N ILE A 114 -0.35 -9.98 -0.39
CA ILE A 114 0.73 -9.30 0.36
C ILE A 114 1.19 -8.00 -0.29
N ALA A 115 1.00 -7.86 -1.61
CA ALA A 115 1.30 -6.63 -2.33
C ALA A 115 0.45 -5.44 -1.84
N GLY A 116 -0.70 -5.68 -1.20
CA GLY A 116 -1.50 -4.61 -0.58
C GLY A 116 -0.82 -3.87 0.58
N PHE A 117 0.30 -4.37 1.10
CA PHE A 117 1.19 -3.65 2.03
C PHE A 117 2.67 -3.79 1.63
N SER A 118 2.94 -4.01 0.34
CA SER A 118 4.29 -4.04 -0.21
C SER A 118 4.29 -3.12 -1.43
N PRO A 119 4.67 -1.84 -1.29
CA PRO A 119 5.32 -1.22 -0.11
C PRO A 119 4.39 -0.91 1.08
N PHE A 120 4.96 -0.79 2.29
CA PHE A 120 4.30 -0.21 3.48
C PHE A 120 5.01 1.07 3.92
N ASN A 121 4.31 1.95 4.64
CA ASN A 121 4.90 3.23 5.02
C ASN A 121 5.75 3.19 6.30
N MET A 122 6.94 3.76 6.19
CA MET A 122 7.69 4.31 7.31
C MET A 122 7.23 5.77 7.54
N LEU A 123 6.32 5.96 8.49
CA LEU A 123 5.74 7.25 8.81
C LEU A 123 6.69 8.08 9.69
N ILE A 124 6.82 9.37 9.38
CA ILE A 124 7.30 10.39 10.31
C ILE A 124 6.29 11.52 10.41
N TYR A 125 5.98 11.94 11.63
CA TYR A 125 5.28 13.21 11.87
C TYR A 125 5.76 13.90 13.13
N LYS A 126 5.57 15.22 13.17
CA LYS A 126 5.78 16.05 14.35
C LYS A 126 4.75 17.18 14.34
N LYS A 127 4.02 17.37 15.44
CA LYS A 127 3.11 18.51 15.57
C LYS A 127 3.87 19.80 15.90
N LEU A 128 3.25 20.94 15.62
CA LEU A 128 3.81 22.26 15.93
C LEU A 128 3.82 22.56 17.44
N ASP A 129 2.85 22.03 18.18
CA ASP A 129 2.62 22.29 19.61
C ASP A 129 3.39 21.33 20.55
N GLU A 130 4.18 20.41 19.99
CA GLU A 130 5.01 19.49 20.74
C GLU A 130 6.48 19.55 20.30
N ASN A 131 7.40 19.14 21.17
CA ASN A 131 8.82 18.99 20.83
C ASN A 131 9.23 17.52 20.69
N MET A 132 8.32 16.69 20.15
CA MET A 132 8.52 15.27 19.92
C MET A 132 8.26 14.96 18.44
N THR A 133 9.12 14.13 17.85
CA THR A 133 8.89 13.52 16.55
C THR A 133 8.46 12.07 16.76
N HIS A 134 7.45 11.65 16.01
CA HIS A 134 6.92 10.29 16.00
C HIS A 134 7.33 9.61 14.70
N VAL A 135 8.01 8.47 14.83
CA VAL A 135 8.35 7.59 13.71
C VAL A 135 7.69 6.24 13.94
N GLY A 136 7.07 5.64 12.92
CA GLY A 136 6.42 4.34 13.11
C GLY A 136 6.02 3.65 11.82
N HIS A 137 5.61 2.39 11.96
CA HIS A 137 5.01 1.58 10.89
C HIS A 137 3.98 0.62 11.47
N LEU A 138 3.07 0.13 10.62
CA LEU A 138 2.16 -0.94 10.99
C LEU A 138 2.94 -2.21 11.36
N LEU A 139 2.39 -3.00 12.28
CA LEU A 139 2.93 -4.33 12.56
C LEU A 139 2.54 -5.30 11.44
N PRO A 140 3.43 -6.22 11.04
CA PRO A 140 3.17 -7.14 9.93
C PRO A 140 1.95 -8.03 10.18
N GLN A 141 1.70 -8.42 11.44
CA GLN A 141 0.50 -9.20 11.79
C GLN A 141 -0.78 -8.42 11.52
N THR A 142 -0.78 -7.10 11.69
CA THR A 142 -1.96 -6.27 11.39
C THR A 142 -2.14 -6.11 9.89
N MET A 143 -1.08 -5.88 9.13
CA MET A 143 -1.12 -5.91 7.66
C MET A 143 -1.74 -7.23 7.15
N LEU A 144 -1.22 -8.36 7.62
CA LEU A 144 -1.70 -9.69 7.23
C LEU A 144 -3.14 -9.97 7.67
N ASN A 145 -3.60 -9.40 8.78
CA ASN A 145 -4.99 -9.52 9.22
C ASN A 145 -5.93 -8.69 8.33
N ILE A 146 -5.53 -7.49 7.93
CA ILE A 146 -6.29 -6.64 6.99
C ILE A 146 -6.38 -7.34 5.62
N LEU A 147 -5.30 -7.97 5.16
CA LEU A 147 -5.30 -8.71 3.90
C LEU A 147 -6.06 -10.05 3.97
N GLU A 148 -6.47 -10.49 5.16
CA GLU A 148 -7.10 -11.79 5.42
C GLU A 148 -6.21 -12.97 4.95
N ILE A 149 -4.91 -12.88 5.25
CA ILE A 149 -3.91 -13.91 4.92
C ILE A 149 -3.67 -14.79 6.14
N HIS A 150 -4.08 -16.05 6.06
CA HIS A 150 -3.94 -17.04 7.13
C HIS A 150 -2.85 -18.09 6.87
N ASN A 151 -2.27 -18.12 5.66
CA ASN A 151 -1.21 -19.06 5.32
C ASN A 151 0.01 -18.87 6.24
N GLU A 152 0.38 -19.90 7.00
CA GLU A 152 1.42 -19.81 8.03
C GLU A 152 2.80 -19.47 7.48
N GLU A 153 3.15 -20.01 6.30
CA GLU A 153 4.41 -19.75 5.64
C GLU A 153 4.53 -18.28 5.24
N VAL A 154 3.50 -17.73 4.58
CA VAL A 154 3.45 -16.32 4.20
C VAL A 154 3.55 -15.44 5.43
N ARG A 155 2.75 -15.73 6.48
CA ARG A 155 2.76 -14.93 7.72
C ARG A 155 4.14 -14.92 8.38
N LYS A 156 4.80 -16.09 8.45
CA LYS A 156 6.14 -16.23 9.03
C LYS A 156 7.18 -15.47 8.22
N LYS A 157 7.26 -15.71 6.90
CA LYS A 157 8.29 -15.14 6.03
C LYS A 157 8.11 -13.62 5.86
N PHE A 158 6.89 -13.13 5.68
CA PHE A 158 6.59 -11.70 5.58
C PHE A 158 6.93 -10.95 6.87
N SER A 159 6.66 -11.54 8.04
CA SER A 159 6.91 -10.88 9.33
C SER A 159 8.38 -10.89 9.75
N ALA A 160 9.18 -11.86 9.31
CA ALA A 160 10.54 -12.07 9.81
C ALA A 160 11.47 -10.84 9.67
N PRO A 161 11.48 -10.08 8.56
CA PRO A 161 12.37 -8.93 8.39
C PRO A 161 12.08 -7.77 9.36
N PHE A 162 10.86 -7.68 9.90
CA PHE A 162 10.44 -6.57 10.77
C PHE A 162 11.19 -6.55 12.10
N GLN A 163 11.59 -7.70 12.64
CA GLN A 163 12.44 -7.73 13.84
C GLN A 163 13.74 -6.95 13.58
N LYS A 164 14.38 -7.17 12.42
CA LYS A 164 15.62 -6.49 12.09
C LYS A 164 15.41 -5.00 11.80
N LEU A 165 14.27 -4.66 11.21
CA LEU A 165 13.84 -3.28 11.01
C LEU A 165 13.74 -2.55 12.37
N ASP A 166 13.00 -3.12 13.33
CA ASP A 166 12.74 -2.54 14.65
C ASP A 166 14.05 -2.34 15.45
N GLU A 167 14.94 -3.33 15.43
CA GLU A 167 16.29 -3.25 16.02
C GLU A 167 17.10 -2.10 15.39
N THR A 168 17.01 -1.97 14.07
CA THR A 168 17.76 -0.99 13.29
C THR A 168 17.23 0.42 13.55
N ILE A 169 15.92 0.61 13.66
CA ILE A 169 15.30 1.89 14.06
C ILE A 169 15.75 2.25 15.48
N SER A 170 15.60 1.34 16.43
CA SER A 170 15.98 1.55 17.84
C SER A 170 17.44 1.98 17.99
N LYS A 171 18.35 1.31 17.27
CA LYS A 171 19.78 1.58 17.32
C LYS A 171 20.16 2.94 16.70
N ASN A 172 19.54 3.31 15.57
CA ASN A 172 19.97 4.49 14.82
C ASN A 172 19.22 5.76 15.24
N LEU A 173 17.92 5.66 15.51
CA LEU A 173 17.08 6.80 15.85
C LEU A 173 16.91 6.98 17.36
N GLY A 174 16.81 5.88 18.11
CA GLY A 174 16.54 5.89 19.54
C GLY A 174 15.07 6.23 19.86
N GLY A 175 14.85 6.87 21.01
CA GLY A 175 13.53 7.31 21.46
C GLY A 175 12.77 6.29 22.30
N LYS A 176 11.60 6.71 22.80
CA LYS A 176 10.71 5.85 23.58
C LYS A 176 9.88 4.98 22.63
N VAL A 177 10.04 3.66 22.76
CA VAL A 177 9.24 2.67 22.04
C VAL A 177 7.86 2.56 22.68
N SER A 178 6.82 2.50 21.85
CA SER A 178 5.45 2.26 22.26
C SER A 178 4.69 1.48 21.20
N TYR A 179 3.65 0.76 21.62
CA TYR A 179 2.76 0.05 20.72
C TYR A 179 1.40 0.71 20.76
N MET A 180 0.85 0.98 19.57
CA MET A 180 -0.51 1.49 19.43
C MET A 180 -1.47 0.31 19.36
N PRO A 181 -2.44 0.18 20.27
CA PRO A 181 -3.43 -0.90 20.21
C PRO A 181 -4.57 -0.60 19.23
N TYR A 182 -5.28 -1.64 18.80
CA TYR A 182 -6.62 -1.56 18.19
C TYR A 182 -7.53 -2.66 18.74
N THR A 183 -8.85 -2.45 18.64
CA THR A 183 -9.86 -3.37 19.17
C THR A 183 -10.64 -4.10 18.09
N LYS A 184 -10.77 -3.53 16.89
CA LYS A 184 -11.52 -4.12 15.79
C LYS A 184 -10.98 -3.71 14.42
N LEU A 185 -11.27 -4.56 13.43
CA LEU A 185 -11.21 -4.26 12.00
C LEU A 185 -12.64 -4.33 11.44
N PRO A 186 -12.93 -3.68 10.30
CA PRO A 186 -14.24 -3.78 9.69
C PRO A 186 -14.51 -5.23 9.24
N LYS A 187 -15.78 -5.60 9.10
CA LYS A 187 -16.18 -6.93 8.60
C LYS A 187 -15.64 -7.23 7.19
N GLN A 188 -15.51 -6.20 6.38
CA GLN A 188 -14.90 -6.26 5.06
C GLN A 188 -13.67 -5.36 5.09
N THR A 189 -12.49 -5.97 5.03
CA THR A 189 -11.22 -5.25 5.08
C THR A 189 -10.66 -4.95 3.69
N MET A 190 -11.09 -5.68 2.65
CA MET A 190 -10.55 -5.58 1.30
C MET A 190 -11.65 -5.32 0.26
N ILE A 191 -11.26 -4.66 -0.83
CA ILE A 191 -11.95 -4.73 -2.12
C ILE A 191 -11.14 -5.62 -3.07
N HIS A 192 -11.84 -6.31 -3.96
CA HIS A 192 -11.24 -7.20 -4.94
C HIS A 192 -12.03 -7.12 -6.25
N PHE A 193 -11.33 -6.97 -7.36
CA PHE A 193 -11.93 -6.78 -8.68
C PHE A 193 -11.15 -7.54 -9.74
N GLU A 194 -11.84 -7.93 -10.81
CA GLU A 194 -11.24 -8.52 -12.00
C GLU A 194 -11.66 -7.74 -13.25
N TYR A 195 -10.70 -7.43 -14.12
CA TYR A 195 -10.95 -6.92 -15.47
C TYR A 195 -10.66 -8.02 -16.47
N THR A 196 -11.64 -8.43 -17.27
CA THR A 196 -11.44 -9.40 -18.36
C THR A 196 -11.14 -8.66 -19.65
N PHE A 197 -10.08 -9.07 -20.34
CA PHE A 197 -9.67 -8.52 -21.63
C PHE A 197 -9.68 -9.60 -22.72
N ASP A 198 -9.68 -9.18 -23.99
CA ASP A 198 -9.46 -10.09 -25.11
C ASP A 198 -7.96 -10.34 -25.28
N THR A 199 -7.56 -11.57 -25.60
CA THR A 199 -6.13 -11.93 -25.77
C THR A 199 -5.45 -10.95 -26.73
N PRO A 200 -4.48 -10.16 -26.26
CA PRO A 200 -3.84 -9.16 -27.10
C PRO A 200 -2.78 -9.82 -27.99
N ASP A 201 -2.50 -9.19 -29.13
CA ASP A 201 -1.37 -9.59 -29.98
C ASP A 201 -0.02 -9.31 -29.29
N ASN A 202 0.03 -8.24 -28.49
CA ASN A 202 1.17 -7.87 -27.66
C ASN A 202 0.70 -7.52 -26.24
N MET A 203 1.20 -8.28 -25.26
CA MET A 203 0.83 -8.09 -23.85
C MET A 203 1.37 -6.77 -23.28
N GLU A 204 2.57 -6.34 -23.68
CA GLU A 204 3.18 -5.09 -23.21
C GLU A 204 2.37 -3.88 -23.67
N ASP A 205 2.00 -3.82 -24.95
CA ASP A 205 1.14 -2.76 -25.49
C ASP A 205 -0.23 -2.72 -24.79
N PHE A 206 -0.80 -3.88 -24.46
CA PHE A 206 -2.04 -3.97 -23.69
C PHE A 206 -1.87 -3.40 -22.27
N ILE A 207 -0.79 -3.76 -21.58
CA ILE A 207 -0.52 -3.30 -20.22
C ILE A 207 -0.37 -1.77 -20.21
N ASP A 208 0.39 -1.20 -21.15
CA ASP A 208 0.58 0.24 -21.27
C ASP A 208 -0.75 0.98 -21.51
N GLU A 209 -1.56 0.48 -22.45
CA GLU A 209 -2.87 1.07 -22.74
C GLU A 209 -3.82 0.95 -21.54
N PHE A 210 -3.83 -0.22 -20.88
CA PHE A 210 -4.63 -0.47 -19.68
C PHE A 210 -4.23 0.47 -18.56
N GLN A 211 -2.94 0.57 -18.23
CA GLN A 211 -2.42 1.42 -17.16
C GLN A 211 -2.78 2.89 -17.42
N ASN A 212 -2.52 3.41 -18.63
CA ASN A 212 -2.87 4.78 -18.98
C ASN A 212 -4.38 5.07 -18.80
N LYS A 213 -5.26 4.21 -19.33
CA LYS A 213 -6.71 4.37 -19.16
C LYS A 213 -7.13 4.28 -17.69
N PHE A 214 -6.54 3.34 -16.95
CA PHE A 214 -6.81 3.12 -15.54
C PHE A 214 -6.44 4.38 -14.71
N GLU A 215 -5.22 4.89 -14.89
CA GLU A 215 -4.74 6.08 -14.20
C GLU A 215 -5.63 7.29 -14.50
N LEU A 216 -5.99 7.51 -15.77
CA LEU A 216 -6.90 8.58 -16.17
C LEU A 216 -8.28 8.45 -15.51
N ALA A 217 -8.82 7.24 -15.34
CA ALA A 217 -10.10 7.04 -14.68
C ALA A 217 -10.09 7.53 -13.22
N PHE A 218 -8.98 7.32 -12.51
CA PHE A 218 -8.79 7.80 -11.14
C PHE A 218 -8.46 9.30 -11.09
N ILE A 219 -7.59 9.80 -11.97
CA ILE A 219 -7.22 11.22 -12.04
C ILE A 219 -8.44 12.10 -12.34
N ASN A 220 -9.32 11.67 -13.24
CA ASN A 220 -10.58 12.36 -13.56
C ASN A 220 -11.54 12.46 -12.38
N LYS A 221 -11.32 11.68 -11.32
CA LYS A 221 -12.07 11.72 -10.06
C LYS A 221 -11.31 12.41 -8.92
N GLY A 222 -10.18 13.03 -9.22
CA GLY A 222 -9.39 13.80 -8.26
C GLY A 222 -8.40 12.98 -7.43
N TYR A 223 -8.16 11.73 -7.81
CA TYR A 223 -7.08 10.92 -7.24
C TYR A 223 -5.74 11.26 -7.91
N LEU A 224 -4.66 10.99 -7.18
CA LEU A 224 -3.29 11.05 -7.66
C LEU A 224 -2.71 9.64 -7.60
N ILE A 225 -1.94 9.28 -8.62
CA ILE A 225 -1.02 8.15 -8.56
C ILE A 225 0.24 8.66 -7.88
N ALA A 226 0.32 8.45 -6.57
CA ALA A 226 1.40 8.93 -5.71
C ALA A 226 2.57 7.94 -5.64
N GLY A 227 2.57 6.89 -6.43
CA GLY A 227 3.65 5.90 -6.43
C GLY A 227 3.30 4.70 -7.27
N TYR A 228 4.35 4.04 -7.74
CA TYR A 228 4.28 2.88 -8.61
C TYR A 228 5.44 1.95 -8.31
N HIS A 229 5.14 0.68 -8.07
CA HIS A 229 6.18 -0.34 -7.88
C HIS A 229 5.89 -1.53 -8.80
N ASN A 230 6.77 -1.74 -9.78
CA ASN A 230 6.72 -2.90 -10.67
C ASN A 230 7.52 -4.05 -10.04
N PHE A 231 6.83 -5.12 -9.64
CA PHE A 231 7.48 -6.28 -9.05
C PHE A 231 8.24 -7.11 -10.09
N MET A 232 7.90 -7.03 -11.38
CA MET A 232 8.61 -7.76 -12.43
C MET A 232 10.04 -7.24 -12.63
N GLU A 233 10.32 -6.01 -12.22
CA GLU A 233 11.61 -5.33 -12.39
C GLU A 233 12.28 -4.97 -11.05
N ALA A 234 11.76 -5.50 -9.94
CA ALA A 234 12.21 -5.08 -8.60
C ALA A 234 13.61 -5.60 -8.23
N THR A 235 14.03 -6.73 -8.80
CA THR A 235 15.35 -7.35 -8.65
C THR A 235 15.80 -7.98 -9.97
N ASP A 236 17.10 -8.25 -10.11
CA ASP A 236 17.67 -8.86 -11.33
C ASP A 236 17.05 -10.23 -11.68
N ASP A 237 16.54 -10.96 -10.67
CA ASP A 237 15.91 -12.28 -10.78
C ASP A 237 14.37 -12.23 -10.68
N ALA A 238 13.76 -11.04 -10.66
CA ALA A 238 12.33 -10.88 -10.42
C ALA A 238 11.46 -11.55 -11.49
N GLU A 239 11.78 -11.41 -12.77
CA GLU A 239 11.07 -12.08 -13.86
C GLU A 239 11.16 -13.61 -13.77
N GLU A 240 12.29 -14.15 -13.32
CA GLU A 240 12.47 -15.59 -13.11
C GLU A 240 11.62 -16.08 -11.93
N ILE A 241 11.66 -15.36 -10.80
CA ILE A 241 10.86 -15.69 -9.62
C ILE A 241 9.36 -15.60 -9.95
N LEU A 242 8.95 -14.61 -10.73
CA LEU A 242 7.57 -14.35 -11.11
C LEU A 242 7.21 -14.88 -12.51
N ALA A 243 7.87 -15.93 -12.99
CA ALA A 243 7.69 -16.45 -14.36
C ALA A 243 6.24 -16.83 -14.72
N ASP A 244 5.41 -17.10 -13.71
CA ASP A 244 3.97 -17.39 -13.81
C ASP A 244 3.09 -16.15 -13.98
N TYR A 245 3.66 -14.95 -14.01
CA TYR A 245 2.98 -13.68 -14.24
C TYR A 245 3.45 -13.04 -15.55
N ASP A 246 2.50 -12.40 -16.26
CA ASP A 246 2.82 -11.52 -17.38
C ASP A 246 3.09 -10.09 -16.89
N ALA A 247 2.48 -9.69 -15.76
CA ALA A 247 2.72 -8.42 -15.09
C ALA A 247 2.33 -8.48 -13.61
N PHE A 248 3.02 -7.72 -12.77
CA PHE A 248 2.68 -7.55 -11.36
C PHE A 248 3.16 -6.18 -10.88
N TRP A 249 2.25 -5.29 -10.49
CA TRP A 249 2.60 -3.97 -10.00
C TRP A 249 1.68 -3.49 -8.88
N THR A 250 2.03 -2.36 -8.30
CA THR A 250 1.16 -1.64 -7.36
C THR A 250 1.09 -0.17 -7.70
N TYR A 251 -0.06 0.44 -7.41
CA TYR A 251 -0.24 1.88 -7.36
C TYR A 251 -0.45 2.35 -5.93
N SER A 252 0.14 3.49 -5.60
CA SER A 252 -0.16 4.23 -4.36
C SER A 252 -1.21 5.30 -4.67
N LEU A 253 -2.47 5.06 -4.32
CA LEU A 253 -3.53 6.04 -4.56
C LEU A 253 -3.56 7.12 -3.47
N CYS A 254 -3.75 8.37 -3.84
CA CYS A 254 -3.90 9.49 -2.91
C CYS A 254 -5.07 10.38 -3.31
N HIS A 255 -5.82 10.90 -2.34
CA HIS A 255 -6.85 11.91 -2.56
C HIS A 255 -6.59 13.08 -1.61
N LEU A 256 -6.11 14.22 -2.14
CA LEU A 256 -5.54 15.30 -1.31
C LEU A 256 -6.51 15.83 -0.24
N GLU A 257 -7.79 16.02 -0.57
CA GLU A 257 -8.79 16.48 0.42
C GLU A 257 -8.95 15.48 1.57
N PHE A 258 -8.98 14.18 1.28
CA PHE A 258 -9.08 13.14 2.29
C PHE A 258 -7.82 13.16 3.16
N SER A 259 -6.64 13.16 2.54
CA SER A 259 -5.37 13.14 3.24
C SER A 259 -5.19 14.36 4.16
N TYR A 260 -5.52 15.57 3.70
CA TYR A 260 -5.46 16.76 4.53
C TYR A 260 -6.37 16.66 5.76
N ASN A 261 -7.63 16.27 5.57
CA ASN A 261 -8.60 16.13 6.66
C ASN A 261 -8.26 15.00 7.65
N MET A 262 -7.53 13.98 7.18
CA MET A 262 -7.04 12.91 8.04
C MET A 262 -5.79 13.30 8.83
N PHE A 263 -4.85 14.02 8.22
CA PHE A 263 -3.50 14.17 8.78
C PHE A 263 -3.18 15.55 9.35
N ASP A 264 -3.77 16.63 8.83
CA ASP A 264 -3.22 17.98 9.06
C ASP A 264 -4.29 19.07 9.31
N THR A 265 -5.32 18.71 10.06
CA THR A 265 -6.33 19.62 10.62
C THR A 265 -6.29 19.60 12.15
N MET A 266 -6.98 20.53 12.82
CA MET A 266 -7.07 20.55 14.29
C MET A 266 -7.60 19.24 14.91
N LYS A 267 -8.41 18.48 14.16
CA LYS A 267 -8.97 17.18 14.59
C LYS A 267 -8.27 16.00 13.90
N ALA A 268 -7.14 16.25 13.25
CA ALA A 268 -6.44 15.21 12.51
C ALA A 268 -5.80 14.15 13.41
N ARG A 269 -5.54 13.03 12.76
CA ARG A 269 -4.91 11.83 13.27
C ARG A 269 -3.69 11.54 12.40
N PRO A 270 -2.57 12.28 12.56
CA PRO A 270 -1.38 12.08 11.72
C PRO A 270 -0.85 10.64 11.76
N GLU A 271 -1.10 9.90 12.84
CA GLU A 271 -0.82 8.46 12.93
C GLU A 271 -1.59 7.62 11.89
N ALA A 272 -2.69 8.12 11.32
CA ALA A 272 -3.38 7.44 10.23
C ALA A 272 -2.50 7.31 8.98
N GLY A 273 -1.43 8.11 8.87
CA GLY A 273 -0.42 7.97 7.82
C GLY A 273 0.28 6.61 7.83
N LEU A 274 0.15 5.80 8.90
CA LEU A 274 0.63 4.41 8.95
C LEU A 274 -0.01 3.53 7.86
N PHE A 275 -1.23 3.85 7.44
CA PHE A 275 -1.95 3.15 6.38
C PHE A 275 -1.70 3.74 4.99
N ALA A 276 -0.95 4.84 4.88
CA ALA A 276 -0.40 5.22 3.59
C ALA A 276 0.73 4.23 3.20
N PRO A 277 1.14 4.17 1.92
CA PRO A 277 0.29 4.53 0.79
C PRO A 277 -0.98 3.66 0.75
N CYS A 278 -2.06 4.18 0.16
CA CYS A 278 -3.24 3.37 -0.15
C CYS A 278 -2.90 2.45 -1.34
N THR A 279 -2.25 1.33 -1.05
CA THR A 279 -1.71 0.44 -2.08
C THR A 279 -2.81 -0.38 -2.74
N MET A 280 -2.95 -0.19 -4.05
CA MET A 280 -3.74 -1.04 -4.92
C MET A 280 -2.80 -1.93 -5.71
N TYR A 281 -2.85 -3.24 -5.47
CA TYR A 281 -2.04 -4.20 -6.22
C TYR A 281 -2.79 -4.70 -7.44
N MET A 282 -2.03 -5.00 -8.49
CA MET A 282 -2.54 -5.54 -9.75
C MET A 282 -1.59 -6.59 -10.30
N TYR A 283 -2.14 -7.63 -10.92
CA TYR A 283 -1.34 -8.59 -11.66
C TYR A 283 -2.13 -9.27 -12.77
N ILE A 284 -1.38 -9.83 -13.72
CA ILE A 284 -1.88 -10.69 -14.80
C ILE A 284 -1.13 -12.01 -14.68
N LYS A 285 -1.85 -13.10 -14.43
CA LYS A 285 -1.26 -14.45 -14.43
C LYS A 285 -1.01 -14.89 -15.87
N LYS A 286 0.15 -15.50 -16.15
CA LYS A 286 0.50 -16.00 -17.47
C LYS A 286 -0.56 -16.96 -18.00
N GLY A 287 -1.03 -16.71 -19.22
CA GLY A 287 -2.10 -17.48 -19.86
C GLY A 287 -3.51 -17.19 -19.34
N SER A 288 -3.68 -16.15 -18.53
CA SER A 288 -4.98 -15.59 -18.15
C SER A 288 -5.31 -14.39 -19.02
N ASN A 289 -6.60 -14.10 -19.19
CA ASN A 289 -7.10 -12.89 -19.82
C ASN A 289 -7.73 -11.95 -18.78
N LYS A 290 -7.17 -11.94 -17.57
CA LYS A 290 -7.68 -11.15 -16.45
C LYS A 290 -6.58 -10.34 -15.79
N VAL A 291 -6.86 -9.05 -15.58
CA VAL A 291 -6.17 -8.24 -14.57
C VAL A 291 -6.90 -8.45 -13.25
N VAL A 292 -6.18 -8.89 -12.22
CA VAL A 292 -6.70 -9.03 -10.86
C VAL A 292 -6.25 -7.83 -10.04
N VAL A 293 -7.19 -7.19 -9.35
CA VAL A 293 -6.98 -5.96 -8.59
C VAL A 293 -7.42 -6.16 -7.14
N GLY A 294 -6.65 -5.64 -6.19
CA GLY A 294 -7.11 -5.56 -4.80
C GLY A 294 -6.49 -4.42 -4.01
N MET A 295 -7.20 -3.99 -2.98
CA MET A 295 -6.81 -2.87 -2.12
C MET A 295 -7.52 -2.99 -0.77
N PHE A 296 -6.86 -2.57 0.31
CA PHE A 296 -7.54 -2.48 1.60
C PHE A 296 -8.49 -1.27 1.66
N ARG A 297 -9.58 -1.44 2.38
CA ARG A 297 -10.60 -0.40 2.59
C ARG A 297 -10.15 0.68 3.56
N LEU A 298 -10.61 1.91 3.36
CA LEU A 298 -10.37 3.02 4.29
C LEU A 298 -11.13 2.81 5.61
N HIS A 299 -12.19 2.00 5.64
CA HIS A 299 -12.80 1.56 6.90
C HIS A 299 -11.81 0.87 7.85
N ASN A 300 -10.71 0.28 7.35
CA ASN A 300 -9.66 -0.23 8.23
C ASN A 300 -9.04 0.87 9.08
N TRP A 301 -8.94 2.09 8.54
CA TRP A 301 -8.35 3.24 9.22
C TRP A 301 -9.27 3.67 10.35
N SER A 302 -10.55 3.88 10.03
CA SER A 302 -11.53 4.37 11.00
C SER A 302 -11.73 3.39 12.15
N ASP A 303 -11.82 2.09 11.85
CA ASP A 303 -12.05 1.08 12.87
C ASP A 303 -10.81 0.80 13.72
N ALA A 304 -9.63 0.70 13.11
CA ALA A 304 -8.39 0.41 13.85
C ALA A 304 -7.94 1.58 14.72
N LEU A 305 -8.13 2.83 14.26
CA LEU A 305 -7.72 4.05 14.98
C LEU A 305 -8.86 4.65 15.82
N ASN A 306 -10.02 3.99 15.85
CA ASN A 306 -11.23 4.44 16.53
C ASN A 306 -11.58 5.90 16.17
N ILE A 307 -11.59 6.21 14.87
CA ILE A 307 -11.95 7.54 14.36
C ILE A 307 -13.47 7.69 14.50
N THR A 308 -13.90 8.68 15.29
CA THR A 308 -15.32 8.96 15.56
C THR A 308 -15.79 10.31 15.03
N ASN A 309 -14.88 11.11 14.47
CA ASN A 309 -15.22 12.41 13.90
C ASN A 309 -16.12 12.22 12.66
N PRO A 310 -17.34 12.79 12.64
CA PRO A 310 -18.28 12.61 11.53
C PRO A 310 -17.77 13.10 10.17
N GLU A 311 -16.96 14.16 10.13
CA GLU A 311 -16.42 14.71 8.87
C GLU A 311 -15.40 13.76 8.26
N GLN A 312 -14.51 13.21 9.10
CA GLN A 312 -13.55 12.19 8.70
C GLN A 312 -14.25 10.90 8.25
N LEU A 313 -15.25 10.44 9.01
CA LEU A 313 -16.03 9.26 8.63
C LEU A 313 -16.79 9.44 7.32
N LYS A 314 -17.36 10.63 7.06
CA LYS A 314 -18.02 10.93 5.77
C LYS A 314 -17.05 10.82 4.60
N LEU A 315 -15.80 11.25 4.77
CA LEU A 315 -14.76 11.11 3.76
C LEU A 315 -14.35 9.64 3.54
N VAL A 316 -14.22 8.85 4.61
CA VAL A 316 -14.01 7.40 4.53
C VAL A 316 -15.12 6.74 3.72
N GLU A 317 -16.40 6.97 4.09
CA GLU A 317 -17.55 6.40 3.38
C GLU A 317 -17.63 6.84 1.92
N LYS A 318 -17.31 8.10 1.64
CA LYS A 318 -17.29 8.62 0.27
C LYS A 318 -16.30 7.82 -0.58
N LEU A 319 -15.04 7.74 -0.15
CA LEU A 319 -13.99 7.12 -0.95
C LEU A 319 -14.11 5.60 -1.01
N ASP A 320 -14.56 4.94 0.05
CA ASP A 320 -14.82 3.48 0.04
C ASP A 320 -15.99 3.09 -0.86
N ARG A 321 -16.87 4.03 -1.20
CA ARG A 321 -17.88 3.86 -2.25
C ARG A 321 -17.34 4.21 -3.63
N GLU A 322 -16.64 5.34 -3.74
CA GLU A 322 -16.17 5.91 -5.01
C GLU A 322 -15.14 5.03 -5.71
N ILE A 323 -14.19 4.44 -4.97
CA ILE A 323 -13.16 3.55 -5.58
C ILE A 323 -13.83 2.34 -6.28
N PRO A 324 -14.69 1.54 -5.61
CA PRO A 324 -15.47 0.50 -6.29
C PRO A 324 -16.31 0.98 -7.47
N GLU A 325 -16.92 2.17 -7.37
CA GLU A 325 -17.68 2.75 -8.47
C GLU A 325 -16.78 3.03 -9.68
N ILE A 326 -15.59 3.62 -9.49
CA ILE A 326 -14.62 3.85 -10.57
C ILE A 326 -14.23 2.54 -11.24
N LEU A 327 -13.85 1.53 -10.45
CA LEU A 327 -13.46 0.21 -10.96
C LEU A 327 -14.59 -0.45 -11.75
N THR A 328 -15.84 -0.33 -11.27
CA THR A 328 -17.01 -0.86 -11.97
C THR A 328 -17.28 -0.13 -13.29
N HIS A 329 -17.19 1.21 -13.30
CA HIS A 329 -17.33 2.00 -14.53
C HIS A 329 -16.21 1.74 -15.54
N PHE A 330 -15.02 1.37 -15.06
CA PHE A 330 -13.90 0.94 -15.89
C PHE A 330 -14.13 -0.43 -16.55
N GLY A 331 -15.19 -1.16 -16.16
CA GLY A 331 -15.52 -2.48 -16.70
C GLY A 331 -15.05 -3.64 -15.82
N MET A 332 -14.57 -3.37 -14.61
CA MET A 332 -14.18 -4.43 -13.67
C MET A 332 -15.39 -5.03 -12.94
N LYS A 333 -15.27 -6.29 -12.54
CA LYS A 333 -16.28 -7.01 -11.76
C LYS A 333 -15.76 -7.27 -10.36
N ALA A 334 -16.58 -6.95 -9.36
CA ALA A 334 -16.24 -7.24 -7.97
C ALA A 334 -16.16 -8.75 -7.72
N GLY A 335 -15.13 -9.17 -6.98
CA GLY A 335 -14.93 -10.54 -6.54
C GLY A 335 -14.80 -10.65 -5.03
N LYS A 336 -14.57 -11.87 -4.53
CA LYS A 336 -14.33 -12.12 -3.11
C LYS A 336 -12.85 -11.95 -2.78
N ASN A 337 -12.54 -11.46 -1.58
CA ASN A 337 -11.17 -11.47 -1.07
C ASN A 337 -10.77 -12.87 -0.62
N ILE A 338 -10.40 -13.71 -1.57
CA ILE A 338 -9.83 -15.04 -1.32
C ILE A 338 -8.49 -15.12 -2.03
N ASN A 339 -7.59 -15.98 -1.57
CA ASN A 339 -6.32 -16.18 -2.27
C ASN A 339 -6.62 -16.62 -3.72
N PRO A 340 -6.34 -15.77 -4.73
CA PRO A 340 -6.78 -16.06 -6.09
C PRO A 340 -6.10 -17.29 -6.70
N LEU A 341 -4.91 -17.65 -6.20
CA LEU A 341 -4.16 -18.83 -6.64
C LEU A 341 -4.79 -20.14 -6.16
N THR A 342 -5.72 -20.09 -5.19
CA THR A 342 -6.46 -21.25 -4.71
C THR A 342 -7.79 -21.47 -5.46
N MET A 343 -8.18 -20.53 -6.34
CA MET A 343 -9.38 -20.68 -7.16
C MET A 343 -9.13 -21.57 -8.38
N PRO A 344 -10.11 -22.39 -8.80
CA PRO A 344 -10.04 -23.12 -10.07
C PRO A 344 -9.82 -22.13 -11.22
N GLN A 345 -8.69 -22.23 -11.91
CA GLN A 345 -8.42 -21.41 -13.09
C GLN A 345 -9.21 -21.99 -14.27
N ASN A 346 -10.13 -21.22 -14.84
CA ASN A 346 -10.72 -21.58 -16.12
C ASN A 346 -9.63 -21.43 -17.19
N LYS A 347 -9.10 -22.56 -17.69
CA LYS A 347 -8.18 -22.56 -18.83
C LYS A 347 -8.86 -21.96 -20.04
N ILE A 348 -8.20 -21.00 -20.69
CA ILE A 348 -8.62 -20.49 -22.00
C ILE A 348 -8.34 -21.60 -23.02
N THR A 349 -9.40 -22.17 -23.60
CA THR A 349 -9.29 -23.03 -24.77
C THR A 349 -9.06 -22.10 -25.97
N THR A 350 -7.88 -22.14 -26.57
CA THR A 350 -7.60 -21.49 -27.85
C THR A 350 -8.33 -22.25 -28.96
N GLU A 351 -9.60 -21.92 -29.20
CA GLU A 351 -10.24 -22.29 -30.46
C GLU A 351 -9.68 -21.41 -31.57
N LYS A 352 -8.80 -21.99 -32.38
CA LYS A 352 -8.42 -21.41 -33.68
C LYS A 352 -9.69 -21.27 -34.51
N VAL A 353 -10.14 -20.04 -34.75
CA VAL A 353 -11.15 -19.75 -35.76
C VAL A 353 -10.52 -20.02 -37.13
N THR A 354 -10.77 -21.21 -37.66
CA THR A 354 -10.59 -21.49 -39.09
C THR A 354 -11.56 -20.62 -39.88
N GLN A 355 -11.02 -19.72 -40.69
CA GLN A 355 -11.77 -19.00 -41.71
C GLN A 355 -12.40 -20.01 -42.67
N ASN A 356 -13.72 -20.17 -42.60
CA ASN A 356 -14.47 -20.86 -43.63
C ASN A 356 -14.91 -19.85 -44.69
N GLU A 357 -14.66 -20.24 -45.94
CA GLU A 357 -14.90 -19.51 -47.18
C GLU A 357 -16.31 -18.92 -47.29
N VAL A 358 -16.38 -17.67 -47.77
CA VAL A 358 -17.61 -16.99 -48.17
C VAL A 358 -18.08 -17.54 -49.53
N PRO A 359 -19.34 -18.00 -49.67
CA PRO A 359 -19.89 -18.37 -50.97
C PRO A 359 -20.10 -17.14 -51.84
N LYS A 360 -19.48 -17.18 -53.01
CA LYS A 360 -19.60 -16.21 -54.12
C LYS A 360 -21.02 -16.26 -54.70
N ILE A 361 -21.79 -15.18 -54.59
CA ILE A 361 -23.01 -14.98 -55.39
C ILE A 361 -22.78 -13.82 -56.36
N THR A 362 -22.81 -14.20 -57.64
CA THR A 362 -22.73 -13.37 -58.83
C THR A 362 -24.09 -12.73 -59.10
N SER A 363 -24.14 -11.43 -59.38
CA SER A 363 -25.11 -10.91 -60.35
C SER A 363 -24.63 -9.60 -60.98
N THR A 364 -24.70 -9.63 -62.30
CA THR A 364 -24.25 -8.70 -63.34
C THR A 364 -25.04 -7.40 -63.44
N THR A 365 -24.34 -6.39 -63.94
CA THR A 365 -24.70 -5.04 -64.37
C THR A 365 -25.86 -4.96 -65.39
N ASN A 366 -26.67 -3.88 -65.35
CA ASN A 366 -27.03 -3.06 -66.53
C ASN A 366 -27.87 -1.79 -66.18
N HIS A 367 -27.23 -0.63 -66.33
CA HIS A 367 -27.62 0.66 -66.93
C HIS A 367 -29.08 1.23 -67.00
N THR A 368 -29.18 2.48 -66.50
CA THR A 368 -29.89 3.70 -67.01
C THR A 368 -31.32 4.02 -66.55
N THR A 369 -31.50 5.08 -65.74
CA THR A 369 -31.99 6.44 -66.12
C THR A 369 -32.34 7.26 -64.85
N ALA A 370 -32.00 8.55 -64.85
CA ALA A 370 -32.22 9.51 -63.77
C ALA A 370 -33.69 9.88 -63.56
N ILE A 371 -34.09 10.11 -62.29
CA ILE A 371 -35.11 11.08 -61.87
C ILE A 371 -34.69 11.66 -60.51
N GLU A 372 -34.47 12.98 -60.47
CA GLU A 372 -34.39 13.78 -59.24
C GLU A 372 -35.78 13.85 -58.57
N THR A 373 -35.83 13.75 -57.24
CA THR A 373 -36.75 14.56 -56.44
C THR A 373 -36.32 14.53 -54.98
N ASN A 374 -36.03 15.72 -54.47
CA ASN A 374 -35.79 16.02 -53.06
C ASN A 374 -37.02 15.71 -52.21
N THR A 375 -36.82 15.06 -51.06
CA THR A 375 -37.45 15.47 -49.79
C THR A 375 -36.66 14.89 -48.63
N SER A 376 -36.21 15.82 -47.79
CA SER A 376 -35.56 15.66 -46.49
C SER A 376 -36.48 15.05 -45.44
N GLU A 377 -35.97 14.11 -44.65
CA GLU A 377 -36.40 13.93 -43.25
C GLU A 377 -35.23 13.33 -42.45
N GLU A 378 -34.94 13.98 -41.33
CA GLU A 378 -33.73 13.90 -40.50
C GLU A 378 -33.71 12.65 -39.61
N GLU A 379 -32.62 11.87 -39.65
CA GLU A 379 -32.24 10.99 -38.55
C GLU A 379 -31.40 11.78 -37.53
N ASN A 380 -31.95 11.94 -36.35
CA ASN A 380 -31.34 12.65 -35.24
C ASN A 380 -30.28 11.75 -34.56
N VAL A 381 -29.04 11.82 -35.01
CA VAL A 381 -27.88 11.23 -34.33
C VAL A 381 -27.24 12.31 -33.45
N LEU A 382 -27.35 12.14 -32.13
CA LEU A 382 -26.64 12.96 -31.14
C LEU A 382 -25.12 12.71 -31.27
N GLU A 383 -24.44 13.65 -31.90
CA GLU A 383 -22.98 13.70 -31.99
C GLU A 383 -22.42 14.15 -30.62
N ILE A 384 -21.77 13.23 -29.90
CA ILE A 384 -21.05 13.54 -28.67
C ILE A 384 -19.72 14.19 -29.05
N ILE A 385 -19.65 15.52 -28.94
CA ILE A 385 -18.40 16.28 -29.09
C ILE A 385 -17.53 16.00 -27.84
N LEU A 386 -16.52 15.15 -27.99
CA LEU A 386 -15.46 14.98 -27.00
C LEU A 386 -14.57 16.24 -26.98
N PRO A 387 -14.27 16.83 -25.82
CA PRO A 387 -13.34 17.95 -25.74
C PRO A 387 -11.93 17.51 -26.17
N THR A 388 -11.26 18.33 -26.96
CA THR A 388 -9.89 18.11 -27.40
C THR A 388 -8.92 18.07 -26.21
N VAL A 389 -8.11 17.02 -26.17
CA VAL A 389 -7.08 16.82 -25.14
C VAL A 389 -6.04 17.95 -25.20
N PRO A 390 -5.75 18.66 -24.09
CA PRO A 390 -4.66 19.63 -24.05
C PRO A 390 -3.32 18.93 -24.27
N THR A 391 -2.49 19.49 -25.15
CA THR A 391 -1.12 19.02 -25.36
C THR A 391 -0.29 19.17 -24.08
N PRO A 392 0.48 18.14 -23.66
CA PRO A 392 1.34 18.24 -22.50
C PRO A 392 2.39 19.35 -22.66
N PRO A 393 2.69 20.12 -21.60
CA PRO A 393 3.78 21.09 -21.65
C PRO A 393 5.11 20.38 -21.90
N LYS A 394 5.91 20.93 -22.81
CA LYS A 394 7.25 20.41 -23.14
C LYS A 394 8.12 20.34 -21.88
N VAL A 395 8.71 19.17 -21.66
CA VAL A 395 9.73 18.93 -20.63
C VAL A 395 10.84 19.99 -20.76
N ILE A 396 11.01 20.82 -19.74
CA ILE A 396 12.14 21.74 -19.64
C ILE A 396 13.38 20.89 -19.40
N LYS A 397 14.26 20.81 -20.41
CA LYS A 397 15.62 20.25 -20.24
C LYS A 397 16.33 21.03 -19.14
N VAL A 398 16.75 20.33 -18.09
CA VAL A 398 17.69 20.84 -17.11
C VAL A 398 18.99 21.16 -17.84
N ILE A 399 19.30 22.45 -17.98
CA ILE A 399 20.57 22.92 -18.50
C ILE A 399 21.60 22.69 -17.40
N GLY A 400 22.53 21.77 -17.64
CA GLY A 400 23.71 21.59 -16.82
C GLY A 400 24.55 22.86 -16.78
N GLY A 401 24.76 23.39 -15.58
CA GLY A 401 25.70 24.46 -15.30
C GLY A 401 26.86 23.93 -14.46
N SER A 402 27.94 23.55 -15.12
CA SER A 402 29.29 23.55 -14.53
C SER A 402 29.76 25.01 -14.44
N THR A 403 30.25 25.44 -13.28
CA THR A 403 31.49 26.22 -13.15
C THR A 403 31.94 26.35 -11.69
N ASN A 404 33.18 25.89 -11.45
CA ASN A 404 34.19 26.35 -10.50
C ASN A 404 33.90 27.62 -9.69
N THR A 405 33.95 27.53 -8.36
CA THR A 405 35.06 28.02 -7.49
C THR A 405 34.84 27.55 -6.07
#